data_AF-A0A6A4GT64-F1
#
_entry.id   AF-A0A6A4GT64-F1
#
_cell.length_a   1.000
_cell.length_b   1.000
_cell.length_c   1.000
_cell.angle_alpha   90.00
_cell.angle_beta   90.00
_cell.angle_gamma   90.00
#
_symmetry.space_group_name_H-M   'P 1'
#
loop_
_entity.id
_entity.type
_entity.pdbx_description
1 polymer ?
#
loop_
_entity_poly.entity_id
_entity_poly.type
_entity_poly.pdbx_seq_one_letter_code
_entity_poly.pdbx_strand_id
1 'polypeptide(L)'
;MQRYALEQYEDLADIKCVIVHTMTFPVEWLTNYFSCLTTEQSMACLQEMLRVNICQNLQVVIQIATKYSDILGPVKLIEMLESYKTFEGVYYYLGSIANLSTDPEVHFKYIQAATRTGQILEVEHICRESNYYNLEKVKNFLKEAKLGDQLPPIIVCNRFDFDHDLVLYLYQNNLINFTEVYVQRVNSIRTPQVVGGLLDEARRFLADVDCDENTIRLSLPLSLATSPLTSSYMKSSNATD
;
A
#
# COMPACT_ATOMS: atom_id res chain seq x y z
N MET A 1 26.66 36.23 1.11
CA MET A 1 26.04 37.03 2.18
C MET A 1 24.86 36.35 2.86
N GLN A 2 23.94 35.67 2.14
CA GLN A 2 22.75 35.07 2.77
C GLN A 2 23.05 33.88 3.73
N ARG A 3 24.17 33.15 3.56
CA ARG A 3 24.60 32.07 4.49
C ARG A 3 24.98 32.58 5.88
N TYR A 4 25.74 33.67 5.95
CA TYR A 4 26.10 34.32 7.23
C TYR A 4 24.89 34.96 7.93
N ALA A 5 23.86 35.33 7.17
CA ALA A 5 22.64 35.90 7.74
C ALA A 5 21.85 34.86 8.52
N LEU A 6 21.66 33.64 7.98
CA LEU A 6 20.99 32.52 8.66
C LEU A 6 21.72 32.03 9.92
N GLU A 7 23.05 32.16 9.97
CA GLU A 7 23.84 31.83 11.17
C GLU A 7 23.70 32.87 12.30
N GLN A 8 23.17 34.07 12.00
CA GLN A 8 22.97 35.14 12.98
C GLN A 8 21.50 35.40 13.34
N TYR A 9 20.53 34.83 12.61
CA TYR A 9 19.13 35.00 12.94
C TYR A 9 18.72 34.05 14.07
N GLU A 10 18.39 34.63 15.22
CA GLU A 10 17.77 33.93 16.36
C GLU A 10 16.23 33.90 16.25
N ASP A 11 15.64 34.69 15.33
CA ASP A 11 14.20 34.80 15.14
C ASP A 11 13.67 33.83 14.07
N LEU A 12 12.69 33.02 14.45
CA LEU A 12 11.93 32.11 13.58
C LEU A 12 11.42 32.81 12.31
N ALA A 13 11.00 34.07 12.40
CA ALA A 13 10.43 34.81 11.28
C ALA A 13 11.47 35.10 10.18
N ASP A 14 12.70 35.42 10.57
CA ASP A 14 13.79 35.70 9.63
C ASP A 14 14.33 34.41 9.02
N ILE A 15 14.44 33.34 9.83
CA ILE A 15 14.83 32.00 9.35
C ILE A 15 13.83 31.54 8.27
N LYS A 16 12.53 31.67 8.52
CA LYS A 16 11.46 31.32 7.57
C LYS A 16 11.57 32.07 6.24
N CYS A 17 11.86 33.36 6.25
CA CYS A 17 11.97 34.16 5.03
C CYS A 17 13.17 33.78 4.15
N VAL A 18 14.26 33.30 4.76
CA VAL A 18 15.47 32.93 4.00
C VAL A 18 15.44 31.47 3.56
N ILE A 19 14.89 30.57 4.38
CA ILE A 19 14.92 29.12 4.15
C ILE A 19 14.07 28.67 2.96
N VAL A 20 13.07 29.48 2.58
CA VAL A 20 12.19 29.23 1.42
C VAL A 20 12.91 29.35 0.08
N HIS A 21 14.07 30.02 0.03
CA HIS A 21 14.93 30.12 -1.14
C HIS A 21 15.94 28.96 -1.20
N THR A 22 15.43 27.73 -1.22
CA THR A 22 16.26 26.50 -1.22
C THR A 22 17.29 26.44 -2.35
N MET A 23 16.98 27.02 -3.51
CA MET A 23 17.89 27.09 -4.68
C MET A 23 19.16 27.90 -4.41
N THR A 24 19.18 28.70 -3.35
CA THR A 24 20.35 29.52 -2.98
C THR A 24 21.32 28.76 -2.06
N PHE A 25 20.90 27.62 -1.50
CA PHE A 25 21.68 26.86 -0.53
C PHE A 25 22.00 25.44 -1.05
N PRO A 26 23.20 24.90 -0.77
CA PRO A 26 23.47 23.49 -0.98
C PRO A 26 22.60 22.67 -0.02
N VAL A 27 21.96 21.63 -0.53
CA VAL A 27 21.03 20.78 0.23
C VAL A 27 21.68 20.20 1.48
N GLU A 28 22.95 19.78 1.41
CA GLU A 28 23.69 19.23 2.55
C GLU A 28 23.91 20.26 3.67
N TRP A 29 24.25 21.51 3.31
CA TRP A 29 24.44 22.57 4.30
C TRP A 29 23.13 22.90 4.99
N LEU A 30 22.05 23.03 4.21
CA LEU A 30 20.73 23.30 4.75
C LEU A 30 20.28 22.17 5.68
N THR A 31 20.49 20.92 5.26
CA THR A 31 20.18 19.75 6.08
C THR A 31 20.96 19.76 7.39
N ASN A 32 22.23 20.17 7.40
CA ASN A 32 23.01 20.27 8.63
C ASN A 32 22.55 21.44 9.53
N TYR A 33 22.12 22.57 8.95
CA TYR A 33 21.61 23.70 9.72
C TYR A 33 20.39 23.33 10.59
N PHE A 34 19.54 22.41 10.14
CA PHE A 34 18.42 21.90 10.94
C PHE A 34 18.84 21.19 12.24
N SER A 35 20.10 20.76 12.39
CA SER A 35 20.60 20.25 13.67
C SER A 35 20.72 21.31 14.76
N CYS A 36 20.83 22.60 14.39
CA CYS A 36 20.91 23.71 15.32
C CYS A 36 19.53 24.22 15.75
N LEU A 37 18.45 23.77 15.08
CA LEU A 37 17.08 24.20 15.33
C LEU A 37 16.40 23.27 16.34
N THR A 38 15.48 23.82 17.14
CA THR A 38 14.61 22.99 17.99
C THR A 38 13.55 22.26 17.15
N THR A 39 12.93 21.21 17.69
CA THR A 39 11.89 20.43 17.01
C THR A 39 10.75 21.31 16.46
N GLU A 40 10.31 22.30 17.23
CA GLU A 40 9.23 23.23 16.84
C GLU A 40 9.66 24.15 15.70
N GLN A 41 10.89 24.68 15.77
CA GLN A 41 11.45 25.57 14.76
C GLN A 41 11.64 24.82 13.44
N SER A 42 12.17 23.60 13.51
CA SER A 42 12.33 22.70 12.36
C SER A 42 11.00 22.42 11.67
N MET A 43 9.97 22.01 12.42
CA MET A 43 8.64 21.76 11.84
C MET A 43 8.04 23.02 11.20
N ALA A 44 8.13 24.16 11.88
CA ALA A 44 7.63 25.42 11.35
C ALA A 44 8.38 25.89 10.09
N CYS A 45 9.68 25.58 9.98
CA CYS A 45 10.47 25.85 8.78
C CYS A 45 10.06 24.94 7.61
N LEU A 46 9.89 23.63 7.84
CA LEU A 46 9.45 22.69 6.80
C LEU A 46 8.07 23.06 6.25
N GLN A 47 7.14 23.45 7.12
CA GLN A 47 5.83 23.96 6.71
C GLN A 47 5.94 25.21 5.84
N GLU A 48 6.79 26.16 6.22
CA GLU A 48 6.99 27.38 5.44
C GLU A 48 7.60 27.09 4.06
N MET A 49 8.57 26.18 3.99
CA MET A 49 9.17 25.72 2.74
C MET A 49 8.12 25.12 1.79
N LEU A 50 7.24 24.26 2.30
CA LEU A 50 6.13 23.70 1.52
C LEU A 50 5.10 24.77 1.14
N ARG A 51 4.81 25.73 2.02
CA ARG A 51 3.84 26.82 1.77
C ARG A 51 4.26 27.71 0.60
N VAL A 52 5.55 28.04 0.50
CA VAL A 52 6.04 28.94 -0.56
C VAL A 52 6.13 28.24 -1.90
N ASN A 53 6.75 27.07 -1.97
CA ASN A 53 6.86 26.33 -3.23
C ASN A 53 7.04 24.83 -3.00
N ILE A 54 5.93 24.10 -3.05
CA ILE A 54 5.91 22.65 -2.88
C ILE A 54 6.85 21.98 -3.89
N CYS A 55 6.68 22.21 -5.19
CA CYS A 55 7.40 21.47 -6.24
C CYS A 55 8.92 21.58 -6.14
N GLN A 56 9.43 22.77 -5.78
CA GLN A 56 10.88 22.99 -5.66
C GLN A 56 11.44 22.52 -4.32
N ASN A 57 10.69 22.70 -3.24
CA ASN A 57 11.21 22.44 -1.89
C ASN A 57 10.96 21.01 -1.41
N LEU A 58 10.06 20.26 -2.06
CA LEU A 58 9.63 18.94 -1.60
C LEU A 58 10.80 17.98 -1.39
N GLN A 59 11.73 17.87 -2.34
CA GLN A 59 12.87 16.96 -2.21
C GLN A 59 13.77 17.30 -1.01
N VAL A 60 14.02 18.58 -0.79
CA VAL A 60 14.84 19.06 0.33
C VAL A 60 14.14 18.80 1.66
N VAL A 61 12.83 19.07 1.73
CA VAL A 61 11.99 18.78 2.89
C VAL A 61 12.00 17.29 3.22
N ILE A 62 11.90 16.41 2.23
CA ILE A 62 11.96 14.95 2.44
C ILE A 62 13.32 14.54 3.01
N GLN A 63 14.43 15.04 2.46
CA GLN A 63 15.77 14.68 2.95
C GLN A 63 15.97 15.08 4.42
N ILE A 64 15.52 16.28 4.79
CA ILE A 64 15.58 16.77 6.17
C ILE A 64 14.67 15.93 7.08
N ALA A 65 13.43 15.66 6.63
CA ALA A 65 12.46 14.84 7.35
C ALA A 65 12.99 13.42 7.59
N THR A 66 13.62 12.79 6.60
CA THR A 66 14.22 11.46 6.74
C THR A 66 15.37 11.46 7.73
N LYS A 67 16.27 12.47 7.67
CA LYS A 67 17.45 12.54 8.55
C LYS A 67 17.09 12.78 10.02
N TYR A 68 16.09 13.61 10.28
CA TYR A 68 15.67 13.98 11.64
C TYR A 68 14.35 13.33 12.06
N SER A 69 13.96 12.24 11.39
CA SER A 69 12.68 11.55 11.62
C SER A 69 12.47 11.13 13.08
N ASP A 70 13.51 10.65 13.74
CA ASP A 70 13.45 10.19 15.13
C ASP A 70 13.17 11.33 16.12
N ILE A 71 13.64 12.54 15.81
CA ILE A 71 13.51 13.72 16.69
C ILE A 71 12.22 14.49 16.40
N LEU A 72 11.86 14.63 15.12
CA LEU A 72 10.66 15.34 14.67
C LEU A 72 9.38 14.51 14.91
N GLY A 73 9.51 13.19 14.88
CA GLY A 73 8.41 12.26 15.03
C GLY A 73 7.75 11.97 13.66
N PRO A 74 7.70 10.70 13.21
CA PRO A 74 7.20 10.36 11.89
C PRO A 74 5.72 10.69 11.70
N VAL A 75 4.90 10.55 12.75
CA VAL A 75 3.46 10.88 12.71
C VAL A 75 3.23 12.35 12.37
N LYS A 76 3.96 13.28 13.02
CA LYS A 76 3.85 14.73 12.76
C LYS A 76 4.31 15.10 11.36
N LEU A 77 5.36 14.44 10.86
CA LEU A 77 5.87 14.64 9.50
C LEU A 77 4.87 14.16 8.45
N ILE A 78 4.21 13.02 8.68
CA ILE A 78 3.14 12.50 7.82
C ILE A 78 1.97 13.48 7.80
N GLU A 79 1.46 13.91 8.96
CA GLU A 79 0.35 14.88 9.05
C GLU A 79 0.68 16.20 8.33
N MET A 80 1.91 16.69 8.48
CA MET A 80 2.38 17.87 7.78
C MET A 80 2.33 17.66 6.26
N LEU A 81 2.92 16.60 5.72
CA LEU A 81 2.93 16.32 4.27
C LEU A 81 1.51 16.09 3.72
N GLU A 82 0.64 15.46 4.49
CA GLU A 82 -0.77 15.25 4.12
C GLU A 82 -1.55 16.57 4.05
N SER A 83 -1.26 17.54 4.93
CA SER A 83 -1.93 18.85 4.92
C SER A 83 -1.71 19.63 3.61
N TYR A 84 -0.57 19.43 2.94
CA TYR A 84 -0.25 20.00 1.63
C TYR A 84 -0.69 19.13 0.46
N LYS A 85 -1.40 18.02 0.71
CA LYS A 85 -1.87 17.05 -0.31
C LYS A 85 -0.76 16.45 -1.17
N THR A 86 0.46 16.36 -0.64
CA THR A 86 1.62 15.81 -1.37
C THR A 86 1.74 14.30 -1.16
N PHE A 87 0.99 13.50 -1.92
CA PHE A 87 1.06 12.03 -1.83
C PHE A 87 2.44 11.48 -2.24
N GLU A 88 3.05 12.09 -3.24
CA GLU A 88 4.42 11.77 -3.67
C GLU A 88 5.44 12.06 -2.55
N GLY A 89 5.27 13.16 -1.82
CA GLY A 89 6.11 13.51 -0.69
C GLY A 89 6.02 12.49 0.45
N VAL A 90 4.79 12.13 0.82
CA VAL A 90 4.52 11.08 1.81
C VAL A 90 5.15 9.76 1.35
N TYR A 91 5.00 9.39 0.08
CA TYR A 91 5.57 8.16 -0.47
C TYR A 91 7.09 8.11 -0.34
N TYR A 92 7.81 9.14 -0.79
CA TYR A 92 9.28 9.14 -0.73
C TYR A 92 9.83 9.19 0.69
N TYR A 93 9.19 9.96 1.57
CA TYR A 93 9.55 10.00 2.98
C TYR A 93 9.32 8.63 3.63
N LEU A 94 8.12 8.09 3.50
CA LEU A 94 7.76 6.80 4.08
C LEU A 94 8.57 5.64 3.50
N GLY A 95 8.92 5.65 2.21
CA GLY A 95 9.76 4.61 1.62
C GLY A 95 11.16 4.55 2.25
N SER A 96 11.66 5.67 2.78
CA SER A 96 12.94 5.69 3.48
C SER A 96 12.86 5.15 4.91
N ILE A 97 11.68 5.23 5.56
CA ILE A 97 11.49 4.87 6.96
C ILE A 97 10.65 3.60 7.18
N ALA A 98 9.93 3.11 6.18
CA ALA A 98 8.99 1.99 6.31
C ALA A 98 9.69 0.69 6.75
N ASN A 99 10.92 0.46 6.28
CA ASN A 99 11.72 -0.71 6.65
C ASN A 99 12.30 -0.61 8.07
N LEU A 100 12.36 0.60 8.64
CA LEU A 100 12.89 0.86 9.98
C LEU A 100 11.75 0.92 11.02
N SER A 101 10.57 1.35 10.59
CA SER A 101 9.39 1.49 11.44
C SER A 101 8.67 0.16 11.63
N THR A 102 8.19 -0.08 12.84
CA THR A 102 7.29 -1.20 13.18
C THR A 102 5.86 -0.72 13.43
N ASP A 103 5.58 0.56 13.19
CA ASP A 103 4.28 1.16 13.45
C ASP A 103 3.25 0.78 12.36
N PRO A 104 2.13 0.13 12.71
CA PRO A 104 1.07 -0.23 11.77
C PRO A 104 0.53 0.93 10.94
N GLU A 105 0.47 2.13 11.52
CA GLU A 105 -0.06 3.32 10.86
C GLU A 105 0.89 3.84 9.79
N VAL A 106 2.20 3.81 10.05
CA VAL A 106 3.25 4.18 9.08
C VAL A 106 3.18 3.26 7.85
N HIS A 107 3.09 1.95 8.07
CA HIS A 107 2.97 0.96 6.99
C HIS A 107 1.67 1.14 6.19
N PHE A 108 0.55 1.39 6.86
CA PHE A 108 -0.73 1.64 6.20
C PHE A 108 -0.70 2.91 5.35
N LYS A 109 -0.19 4.02 5.89
CA LYS A 109 -0.02 5.29 5.16
C LYS A 109 0.91 5.13 3.97
N TYR A 110 1.95 4.31 4.09
CA TYR A 110 2.86 4.04 2.98
C TYR A 110 2.16 3.30 1.84
N ILE A 111 1.39 2.26 2.14
CA ILE A 111 0.56 1.54 1.16
C ILE A 111 -0.43 2.49 0.47
N GLN A 112 -1.08 3.38 1.23
CA GLN A 112 -1.99 4.37 0.68
C GLN A 112 -1.28 5.34 -0.28
N ALA A 113 -0.10 5.84 0.10
CA ALA A 113 0.69 6.74 -0.72
C ALA A 113 1.18 6.06 -2.00
N ALA A 114 1.75 4.86 -1.89
CA ALA A 114 2.22 4.05 -3.03
C ALA A 114 1.11 3.70 -4.01
N THR A 115 -0.09 3.38 -3.49
CA THR A 115 -1.28 3.13 -4.31
C THR A 115 -1.71 4.38 -5.08
N ARG A 116 -1.66 5.57 -4.45
CA ARG A 116 -2.03 6.84 -5.09
C ARG A 116 -0.99 7.34 -6.09
N THR A 117 0.29 7.04 -5.89
CA THR A 117 1.37 7.36 -6.84
C THR A 117 1.44 6.35 -8.00
N GLY A 118 0.68 5.25 -7.94
CA GLY A 118 0.66 4.22 -8.98
C GLY A 118 1.86 3.27 -8.93
N GLN A 119 2.62 3.23 -7.83
CA GLN A 119 3.78 2.36 -7.68
C GLN A 119 3.36 0.97 -7.17
N ILE A 120 2.72 0.20 -8.04
CA ILE A 120 2.10 -1.09 -7.67
C ILE A 120 3.14 -2.14 -7.25
N LEU A 121 4.34 -2.12 -7.84
CA LEU A 121 5.43 -3.03 -7.48
C LEU A 121 5.86 -2.85 -6.02
N GLU A 122 5.89 -1.60 -5.55
CA GLU A 122 6.25 -1.31 -4.16
C GLU A 122 5.14 -1.74 -3.19
N VAL A 123 3.87 -1.58 -3.60
CA VAL A 123 2.73 -2.12 -2.85
C VAL A 123 2.83 -3.64 -2.72
N GLU A 124 3.21 -4.33 -3.79
CA GLU A 124 3.44 -5.79 -3.75
C GLU A 124 4.57 -6.15 -2.78
N HIS A 125 5.70 -5.44 -2.86
CA HIS A 125 6.87 -5.65 -2.02
C HIS A 125 6.54 -5.48 -0.53
N ILE A 126 5.92 -4.35 -0.14
CA ILE A 126 5.58 -4.10 1.26
C ILE A 126 4.53 -5.08 1.79
N CYS A 127 3.56 -5.50 0.95
CA CYS A 127 2.57 -6.50 1.34
C CYS A 127 3.21 -7.88 1.59
N ARG A 128 4.30 -8.20 0.89
CA ARG A 128 5.05 -9.44 1.05
C ARG A 128 6.04 -9.41 2.22
N GLU A 129 6.72 -8.28 2.44
CA GLU A 129 7.80 -8.20 3.42
C GLU A 129 7.33 -7.73 4.80
N SER A 130 6.44 -6.74 4.86
CA SER A 130 5.96 -6.21 6.13
C SER A 130 4.88 -7.10 6.74
N ASN A 131 4.90 -7.18 8.07
CA ASN A 131 3.89 -7.87 8.89
C ASN A 131 3.23 -6.93 9.91
N TYR A 132 3.53 -5.64 9.87
CA TYR A 132 3.16 -4.69 10.93
C TYR A 132 1.85 -3.94 10.64
N TYR A 133 1.28 -4.00 9.44
CA TYR A 133 0.06 -3.26 9.08
C TYR A 133 -1.24 -3.95 9.52
N ASN A 134 -2.31 -3.17 9.68
CA ASN A 134 -3.64 -3.71 9.93
C ASN A 134 -4.25 -4.32 8.65
N LEU A 135 -4.46 -5.62 8.69
CA LEU A 135 -4.84 -6.48 7.57
C LEU A 135 -6.23 -6.16 7.02
N GLU A 136 -7.20 -5.95 7.90
CA GLU A 136 -8.58 -5.68 7.51
C GLU A 136 -8.68 -4.31 6.82
N LYS A 137 -7.97 -3.32 7.37
CA LYS A 137 -7.88 -1.98 6.76
C LYS A 137 -7.19 -2.01 5.40
N VAL A 138 -6.05 -2.72 5.28
CA VAL A 138 -5.32 -2.84 4.00
C VAL A 138 -6.14 -3.61 2.96
N LYS A 139 -6.77 -4.72 3.35
CA LYS A 139 -7.64 -5.51 2.46
C LYS A 139 -8.77 -4.65 1.89
N ASN A 140 -9.51 -3.97 2.75
CA ASN A 140 -10.64 -3.14 2.33
C ASN A 140 -10.17 -1.99 1.42
N PHE A 141 -9.06 -1.33 1.78
CA PHE A 141 -8.47 -0.28 0.95
C PHE A 141 -8.03 -0.77 -0.43
N LEU A 142 -7.34 -1.92 -0.52
CA LEU A 142 -6.88 -2.46 -1.80
C LEU A 142 -8.05 -2.94 -2.68
N LYS A 143 -9.11 -3.52 -2.09
CA LYS A 143 -10.34 -3.90 -2.81
C LYS A 143 -11.06 -2.68 -3.37
N GLU A 144 -11.10 -1.58 -2.64
CA GLU A 144 -11.68 -0.31 -3.10
C GLU A 144 -10.82 0.39 -4.15
N ALA A 145 -9.48 0.30 -4.02
CA ALA A 145 -8.54 0.95 -4.92
C ALA A 145 -8.56 0.39 -6.36
N LYS A 146 -9.09 -0.83 -6.56
CA LYS A 146 -9.22 -1.48 -7.87
C LYS A 146 -7.97 -1.33 -8.74
N LEU A 147 -6.83 -1.75 -8.18
CA LEU A 147 -5.53 -1.66 -8.85
C LEU A 147 -5.53 -2.39 -10.20
N GLY A 148 -4.78 -1.88 -11.17
CA GLY A 148 -4.65 -2.52 -12.48
C GLY A 148 -3.99 -3.91 -12.40
N ASP A 149 -3.07 -4.08 -11.45
CA ASP A 149 -2.54 -5.38 -11.06
C ASP A 149 -3.14 -5.80 -9.72
N GLN A 150 -3.72 -7.00 -9.70
CA GLN A 150 -4.49 -7.54 -8.59
C GLN A 150 -3.67 -8.50 -7.73
N LEU A 151 -2.37 -8.64 -8.01
CA LEU A 151 -1.43 -9.40 -7.18
C LEU A 151 -1.30 -8.89 -5.73
N PRO A 152 -1.24 -7.57 -5.44
CA PRO A 152 -1.12 -7.11 -4.05
C PRO A 152 -2.27 -7.55 -3.12
N PRO A 153 -3.57 -7.39 -3.48
CA PRO A 153 -4.65 -7.90 -2.62
C PRO A 153 -4.65 -9.43 -2.53
N ILE A 154 -4.24 -10.15 -3.59
CA ILE A 154 -4.10 -11.61 -3.58
C ILE A 154 -3.08 -12.04 -2.50
N ILE A 155 -1.91 -11.39 -2.43
CA ILE A 155 -0.85 -11.71 -1.46
C ILE A 155 -1.34 -11.47 -0.03
N VAL A 156 -1.99 -10.33 0.22
CA VAL A 156 -2.53 -10.00 1.55
C VAL A 156 -3.60 -10.99 1.96
N CYS A 157 -4.50 -11.39 1.05
CA CYS A 157 -5.53 -12.37 1.37
C CYS A 157 -4.97 -13.78 1.61
N ASN A 158 -3.97 -14.20 0.84
CA ASN A 158 -3.34 -15.52 0.95
C ASN A 158 -2.57 -15.71 2.27
N ARG A 159 -1.84 -14.69 2.71
CA ARG A 159 -1.06 -14.76 3.96
C ARG A 159 -1.92 -14.99 5.20
N PHE A 160 -3.18 -14.58 5.17
CA PHE A 160 -4.05 -14.54 6.34
C PHE A 160 -5.33 -15.37 6.18
N ASP A 161 -5.31 -16.36 5.27
CA ASP A 161 -6.40 -17.34 5.09
C ASP A 161 -7.76 -16.71 4.70
N PHE A 162 -7.78 -15.51 4.11
CA PHE A 162 -9.00 -14.85 3.59
C PHE A 162 -9.37 -15.34 2.19
N ASP A 163 -9.24 -16.65 1.95
CA ASP A 163 -9.39 -17.26 0.63
C ASP A 163 -10.81 -17.07 0.05
N HIS A 164 -11.84 -17.13 0.90
CA HIS A 164 -13.24 -16.95 0.48
C HIS A 164 -13.54 -15.53 0.00
N ASP A 165 -13.10 -14.52 0.75
CA ASP A 165 -13.26 -13.09 0.39
C ASP A 165 -12.52 -12.70 -0.89
N LEU A 166 -11.37 -13.34 -1.13
CA LEU A 166 -10.55 -13.12 -2.32
C LEU A 166 -11.24 -13.66 -3.57
N VAL A 167 -11.77 -14.88 -3.47
CA VAL A 167 -12.49 -15.56 -4.54
C VAL A 167 -13.73 -14.79 -4.96
N LEU A 168 -14.53 -14.34 -3.99
CA LEU A 168 -15.70 -13.51 -4.25
C LEU A 168 -15.34 -12.23 -5.01
N TYR A 169 -14.25 -11.57 -4.59
CA TYR A 169 -13.78 -10.35 -5.22
C TYR A 169 -13.21 -10.58 -6.63
N LEU A 170 -12.46 -11.65 -6.86
CA LEU A 170 -11.94 -12.00 -8.19
C LEU A 170 -13.07 -12.35 -9.17
N TYR A 171 -14.10 -13.05 -8.68
CA TYR A 171 -15.29 -13.41 -9.45
C TYR A 171 -16.10 -12.17 -9.83
N GLN A 172 -16.40 -11.29 -8.87
CA GLN A 172 -17.15 -10.04 -9.12
C GLN A 172 -16.45 -9.10 -10.11
N ASN A 173 -15.12 -9.16 -10.21
CA ASN A 173 -14.34 -8.32 -11.13
C ASN A 173 -13.96 -9.05 -12.44
N ASN A 174 -14.47 -10.26 -12.70
CA ASN A 174 -14.17 -11.07 -13.89
C ASN A 174 -12.67 -11.36 -14.12
N LEU A 175 -11.87 -11.49 -13.05
CA LEU A 175 -10.42 -11.67 -13.11
C LEU A 175 -10.02 -13.16 -13.13
N ILE A 176 -10.55 -13.89 -14.11
CA ILE A 176 -10.41 -15.35 -14.24
C ILE A 176 -8.93 -15.75 -14.44
N ASN A 177 -8.16 -14.99 -15.22
CA ASN A 177 -6.75 -15.26 -15.52
C ASN A 177 -5.86 -15.20 -14.27
N PHE A 178 -6.13 -14.26 -13.36
CA PHE A 178 -5.38 -14.13 -12.10
C PHE A 178 -5.75 -15.23 -11.10
N THR A 179 -7.01 -15.70 -11.15
CA THR A 179 -7.48 -16.83 -10.35
C THR A 179 -6.74 -18.12 -10.71
N GLU A 180 -6.50 -18.34 -12.00
CA GLU A 180 -5.71 -19.47 -12.49
C GLU A 180 -4.25 -19.40 -12.03
N VAL A 181 -3.60 -18.24 -12.14
CA VAL A 181 -2.23 -18.03 -11.64
C VAL A 181 -2.16 -18.21 -10.13
N TYR A 182 -3.16 -17.76 -9.38
CA TYR A 182 -3.24 -17.94 -7.92
C TYR A 182 -3.27 -19.42 -7.53
N VAL A 183 -4.14 -20.20 -8.19
CA VAL A 183 -4.29 -21.63 -7.97
C VAL A 183 -3.04 -22.42 -8.37
N GLN A 184 -2.38 -22.02 -9.47
CA GLN A 184 -1.19 -22.72 -9.98
C GLN A 184 0.10 -22.35 -9.22
N ARG A 185 0.28 -21.09 -8.80
CA ARG A 185 1.56 -20.61 -8.24
C ARG A 185 1.59 -20.47 -6.72
N VAL A 186 0.49 -20.15 -6.06
CA VAL A 186 0.55 -19.63 -4.69
C VAL A 186 0.10 -20.64 -3.64
N ASN A 187 -0.82 -21.56 -3.97
CA ASN A 187 -1.20 -22.62 -3.04
C ASN A 187 -1.87 -23.83 -3.73
N SER A 188 -1.08 -24.89 -4.03
CA SER A 188 -1.63 -26.19 -4.48
C SER A 188 -2.26 -27.01 -3.33
N ILE A 189 -2.03 -26.60 -2.08
CA ILE A 189 -2.48 -27.30 -0.86
C ILE A 189 -3.87 -26.82 -0.42
N ARG A 190 -4.20 -25.53 -0.61
CA ARG A 190 -5.48 -24.90 -0.21
C ARG A 190 -6.46 -24.70 -1.37
N THR A 191 -6.07 -25.08 -2.58
CA THR A 191 -6.94 -25.16 -3.77
C THR A 191 -8.29 -25.85 -3.50
N PRO A 192 -8.40 -26.97 -2.75
CA PRO A 192 -9.70 -27.61 -2.54
C PRO A 192 -10.70 -26.79 -1.73
N GLN A 193 -10.26 -25.90 -0.83
CA GLN A 193 -11.16 -25.00 -0.07
C GLN A 193 -11.63 -23.83 -0.93
N VAL A 194 -10.74 -23.27 -1.74
CA VAL A 194 -11.05 -22.22 -2.74
C VAL A 194 -12.02 -22.74 -3.81
N VAL A 195 -11.79 -23.96 -4.29
CA VAL A 195 -12.68 -24.67 -5.24
C VAL A 195 -14.01 -24.99 -4.59
N GLY A 196 -14.03 -25.41 -3.32
CA GLY A 196 -15.24 -25.65 -2.55
C GLY A 196 -16.09 -24.39 -2.38
N GLY A 197 -15.48 -23.26 -2.01
CA GLY A 197 -16.18 -21.97 -1.91
C GLY A 197 -16.72 -21.48 -3.25
N LEU A 198 -15.93 -21.59 -4.34
CA LEU A 198 -16.40 -21.29 -5.70
C LEU A 198 -17.56 -22.19 -6.14
N LEU A 199 -17.50 -23.49 -5.84
CA LEU A 199 -18.56 -24.45 -6.18
C LEU A 199 -19.82 -24.22 -5.34
N ASP A 200 -19.70 -23.94 -4.04
CA ASP A 200 -20.85 -23.66 -3.19
C ASP A 200 -21.53 -22.35 -3.56
N GLU A 201 -20.75 -21.31 -3.89
CA GLU A 201 -21.31 -20.02 -4.31
C GLU A 201 -21.89 -20.09 -5.73
N ALA A 202 -21.21 -20.77 -6.67
CA ALA A 202 -21.78 -21.08 -7.98
C ALA A 202 -23.05 -21.92 -7.85
N ARG A 203 -23.09 -22.90 -6.94
CA ARG A 203 -24.29 -23.69 -6.65
C ARG A 203 -25.39 -22.85 -6.01
N ARG A 204 -25.06 -21.87 -5.18
CA ARG A 204 -26.03 -20.92 -4.59
C ARG A 204 -26.59 -19.95 -5.63
N PHE A 205 -25.77 -19.52 -6.58
CA PHE A 205 -26.19 -18.68 -7.71
C PHE A 205 -26.98 -19.48 -8.77
N LEU A 206 -26.74 -20.79 -8.87
CA LEU A 206 -27.38 -21.71 -9.82
C LEU A 206 -28.53 -22.52 -9.21
N ALA A 207 -28.87 -22.31 -7.94
CA ALA A 207 -30.00 -22.99 -7.29
C ALA A 207 -31.37 -22.60 -7.88
N ASP A 208 -31.44 -21.54 -8.69
CA ASP A 208 -32.66 -21.08 -9.36
C ASP A 208 -32.80 -21.55 -10.82
N VAL A 209 -31.79 -22.23 -11.39
CA VAL A 209 -31.81 -22.66 -12.79
C VAL A 209 -31.31 -24.11 -12.85
N ASP A 210 -32.22 -25.05 -13.10
CA ASP A 210 -31.88 -26.45 -13.41
C ASP A 210 -30.80 -26.49 -14.50
N CYS A 211 -29.55 -26.74 -14.11
CA CYS A 211 -28.42 -26.68 -15.03
C CYS A 211 -27.46 -27.85 -14.82
N ASP A 212 -27.19 -28.54 -15.92
CA ASP A 212 -26.31 -29.70 -16.02
C ASP A 212 -24.87 -29.41 -15.57
N GLU A 213 -24.24 -30.45 -15.03
CA GLU A 213 -22.84 -30.50 -14.52
C GLU A 213 -21.80 -29.92 -15.51
N ASN A 214 -22.11 -29.91 -16.81
CA ASN A 214 -21.28 -29.32 -17.85
C ASN A 214 -21.27 -27.78 -17.85
N THR A 215 -22.38 -27.12 -17.49
CA THR A 215 -22.45 -25.65 -17.42
C THR A 215 -21.60 -25.11 -16.27
N ILE A 216 -21.57 -25.85 -15.15
CA ILE A 216 -20.74 -25.53 -13.97
C ILE A 216 -19.24 -25.62 -14.34
N ARG A 217 -18.84 -26.67 -15.08
CA ARG A 217 -17.47 -26.81 -15.60
C ARG A 217 -17.07 -25.72 -16.59
N LEU A 218 -18.01 -25.23 -17.39
CA LEU A 218 -17.79 -24.14 -18.35
C LEU A 218 -17.62 -22.77 -17.68
N SER A 219 -18.18 -22.59 -16.48
CA SER A 219 -18.04 -21.36 -15.69
C SER A 219 -16.75 -21.27 -14.86
N LEU A 220 -16.04 -22.40 -14.73
CA LEU A 220 -14.75 -22.49 -14.05
C LEU A 220 -13.60 -22.34 -15.07
N PRO A 221 -12.44 -21.78 -14.66
CA PRO A 221 -11.24 -21.78 -15.51
C PRO A 221 -10.89 -23.22 -15.93
N LEU A 222 -10.48 -23.43 -17.19
CA LEU A 222 -10.26 -24.76 -17.78
C LEU A 222 -9.28 -25.65 -16.98
N SER A 223 -8.31 -25.05 -16.29
CA SER A 223 -7.35 -25.78 -15.43
C SER A 223 -7.94 -26.26 -14.10
N LEU A 224 -8.99 -25.61 -13.60
CA LEU A 224 -9.78 -26.02 -12.44
C LEU A 224 -10.87 -27.04 -12.82
N ALA A 225 -11.38 -26.98 -14.04
CA ALA A 225 -12.33 -27.98 -14.55
C ALA A 225 -11.68 -29.35 -14.78
N THR A 226 -10.37 -29.37 -15.05
CA THR A 226 -9.59 -30.60 -15.35
C THR A 226 -8.82 -31.16 -14.16
N SER A 227 -8.86 -30.50 -13.00
CA SER A 227 -8.12 -30.98 -11.83
C SER A 227 -8.75 -32.25 -11.25
N PRO A 228 -7.95 -33.24 -10.80
CA PRO A 228 -8.46 -34.46 -10.17
C PRO A 228 -9.20 -34.19 -8.85
N LEU A 229 -9.01 -33.02 -8.24
CA LEU A 229 -9.69 -32.56 -7.03
C LEU A 229 -11.16 -32.21 -7.28
N THR A 230 -11.48 -31.54 -8.40
CA THR A 230 -12.86 -31.23 -8.82
C THR A 230 -13.64 -32.52 -9.10
N SER A 231 -12.98 -33.50 -9.72
CA SER A 231 -13.56 -34.83 -9.95
C SER A 231 -13.78 -35.62 -8.64
N SER A 232 -12.92 -35.43 -7.63
CA SER A 232 -13.07 -36.08 -6.32
C SER A 232 -14.12 -35.41 -5.43
N TYR A 233 -14.22 -34.07 -5.42
CA TYR A 233 -15.25 -33.32 -4.71
C TYR A 233 -16.65 -33.56 -5.32
N MET A 234 -16.76 -33.62 -6.65
CA MET A 234 -18.00 -33.98 -7.34
C MET A 234 -18.43 -35.43 -7.01
N LYS A 235 -17.49 -36.37 -6.88
CA LYS A 235 -17.78 -37.75 -6.46
C LYS A 235 -18.19 -37.87 -5.00
N SER A 236 -17.64 -37.05 -4.09
CA SER A 236 -18.05 -37.08 -2.67
C SER A 236 -19.43 -36.46 -2.44
N SER A 237 -19.83 -35.47 -3.25
CA SER A 237 -21.18 -34.88 -3.17
C SER A 237 -22.29 -35.85 -3.58
N ASN A 238 -22.03 -36.73 -4.56
CA ASN A 238 -22.99 -37.76 -5.01
C ASN A 238 -23.06 -39.00 -4.10
N ALA A 239 -22.26 -39.05 -3.03
CA ALA A 239 -22.28 -40.15 -2.06
C ALA A 239 -23.11 -39.84 -0.80
N THR A 240 -23.75 -38.67 -0.75
CA THR A 240 -24.58 -38.19 0.38
C THR A 240 -26.07 -38.04 0.04
N ASP A 241 -26.53 -38.61 -1.07
CA ASP A 241 -27.95 -38.89 -1.32
C ASP A 241 -28.28 -40.37 -1.03
#